data_AF-A0A9P3ETP7-F1
#
_entry.id   AF-A0A9P3ETP7-F1
#
_cell.length_a   1.000
_cell.length_b   1.000
_cell.length_c   1.000
_cell.angle_alpha   90.00
_cell.angle_beta   90.00
_cell.angle_gamma   90.00
#
_symmetry.space_group_name_H-M   'P 1'
#
loop_
_entity.id
_entity.type
_entity.pdbx_description
1 polymer ?
#
loop_
_entity_poly.entity_id
_entity_poly.type
_entity_poly.pdbx_seq_one_letter_code
_entity_poly.pdbx_strand_id
1 'polypeptide(L)'
;MSFLYVVALLVASICSVTAQTWTSCNPLKKTCPADPALGMNTTFTFNQTLDATIWNVTNGALSHTSEGTQFTITGENQSPTMQSNFYIFFGIVESHVKMAKGAGIISSIVLQSNDLDEIDWEWVGYNTSEVQSNYFGKGNNETFNRGGYHYVPNADTEFHNYTTHWTQEKLEWWIDGNLVRTLTYEDSQGNGTYYPQTPCNIRYGIWPAGIKSNAKGTIEWAGGLVDYSKAPFSMVLQSVRVHDFHTGKEYNYTDHSGAWQSIDVISGNSTVANAILNPPKSLSEKWAELPSGAKAGVYIGAGCVGAAMLAGFIFFFIAQRKKGRLEHALEDAKWTNERTEMSTFQNDWKQSEWKHKGYQPVN
;
A
#
# COMPACT_ATOMS: atom_id res chain seq x y z
N MET A 1 -19.68 55.43 -4.67
CA MET A 1 -19.95 53.97 -4.64
C MET A 1 -19.14 53.37 -5.75
N SER A 2 -18.01 52.75 -5.39
CA SER A 2 -16.86 52.58 -6.29
C SER A 2 -16.89 51.25 -7.04
N PHE A 3 -16.59 51.37 -8.33
CA PHE A 3 -16.47 50.37 -9.37
C PHE A 3 -15.20 49.50 -9.16
N LEU A 4 -15.17 48.71 -8.08
CA LEU A 4 -13.99 47.93 -7.65
C LEU A 4 -14.34 46.50 -7.15
N TYR A 5 -15.25 45.79 -7.81
CA TYR A 5 -15.63 44.41 -7.42
C TYR A 5 -15.67 43.40 -8.58
N VAL A 6 -14.86 43.56 -9.64
CA VAL A 6 -14.89 42.64 -10.81
C VAL A 6 -13.51 42.10 -11.23
N VAL A 7 -12.47 42.14 -10.38
CA VAL A 7 -11.19 41.48 -10.72
C VAL A 7 -10.61 40.76 -9.49
N ALA A 8 -11.09 39.54 -9.25
CA ALA A 8 -10.46 38.58 -8.34
C ALA A 8 -10.71 37.12 -8.80
N LEU A 9 -10.69 36.86 -10.11
CA LEU A 9 -10.65 35.52 -10.69
C LEU A 9 -9.32 35.38 -11.44
N LEU A 10 -8.23 35.14 -10.71
CA LEU A 10 -6.94 34.79 -11.27
C LEU A 10 -6.28 33.70 -10.40
N VAL A 11 -6.19 32.52 -11.01
CA VAL A 11 -5.25 31.43 -10.74
C VAL A 11 -5.38 30.72 -9.38
N ALA A 12 -6.36 29.83 -9.29
CA ALA A 12 -6.27 28.69 -8.36
C ALA A 12 -5.69 27.49 -9.13
N SER A 13 -4.37 27.50 -9.36
CA SER A 13 -3.68 26.28 -9.80
C SER A 13 -3.71 25.27 -8.65
N ILE A 14 -4.55 24.25 -8.80
CA ILE A 14 -4.66 23.12 -7.85
C ILE A 14 -3.39 22.25 -7.99
N CYS A 15 -2.30 22.66 -7.35
CA CYS A 15 -1.08 21.87 -7.21
C CYS A 15 -1.16 21.01 -5.96
N SER A 16 -2.02 19.99 -5.94
CA SER A 16 -1.95 18.91 -4.93
C SER A 16 -2.44 17.56 -5.44
N VAL A 17 -2.91 17.46 -6.69
CA VAL A 17 -3.17 16.18 -7.37
C VAL A 17 -1.86 15.39 -7.61
N THR A 18 -0.70 16.04 -7.48
CA THR A 18 0.63 15.48 -7.77
C THR A 18 1.00 14.21 -7.01
N ALA A 19 0.32 13.88 -5.90
CA ALA A 19 0.57 12.64 -5.16
C ALA A 19 -0.08 11.42 -5.82
N GLN A 20 -1.25 11.58 -6.46
CA GLN A 20 -1.99 10.48 -7.09
C GLN A 20 -1.87 10.51 -8.61
N THR A 21 -1.69 11.69 -9.21
CA THR A 21 -1.62 11.90 -10.66
C THR A 21 -0.20 12.30 -11.07
N TRP A 22 0.56 11.34 -11.59
CA TRP A 22 1.96 11.53 -11.95
C TRP A 22 2.42 10.46 -12.96
N THR A 23 3.48 10.80 -13.69
CA THR A 23 4.16 9.91 -14.64
C THR A 23 5.67 9.97 -14.42
N SER A 24 6.35 8.82 -14.49
CA SER A 24 7.83 8.74 -14.46
C SER A 24 8.44 9.14 -15.80
N CYS A 25 7.69 8.94 -16.89
CA CYS A 25 8.12 9.19 -18.26
C CYS A 25 6.96 9.74 -19.07
N ASN A 26 7.00 11.03 -19.39
CA ASN A 26 5.96 11.66 -20.19
C ASN A 26 6.31 11.53 -21.70
N PRO A 27 5.52 10.78 -22.49
CA PRO A 27 5.81 10.51 -23.90
C PRO A 27 5.61 11.72 -24.81
N LEU A 28 4.97 12.80 -24.34
CA LEU A 28 4.90 14.08 -25.08
C LEU A 28 6.25 14.83 -25.07
N LYS A 29 7.15 14.47 -24.14
CA LYS A 29 8.42 15.18 -23.91
C LYS A 29 9.65 14.37 -24.29
N LYS A 30 9.56 13.04 -24.30
CA LYS A 30 10.67 12.12 -24.58
C LYS A 30 10.15 10.74 -24.95
N THR A 31 10.98 9.91 -25.57
CA THR A 31 10.64 8.50 -25.82
C THR A 31 10.63 7.72 -24.51
N CYS A 32 9.57 6.94 -24.28
CA CYS A 32 9.35 6.15 -23.08
C CYS A 32 9.34 4.65 -23.39
N PRO A 33 9.62 3.78 -22.40
CA PRO A 33 9.38 2.35 -22.54
C PRO A 33 7.91 2.06 -22.85
N ALA A 34 7.65 0.96 -23.55
CA ALA A 34 6.29 0.50 -23.81
C ALA A 34 5.58 0.10 -22.51
N ASP A 35 4.29 0.42 -22.43
CA ASP A 35 3.44 0.16 -21.27
C ASP A 35 2.92 -1.28 -21.30
N PRO A 36 3.09 -2.08 -20.24
CA PRO A 36 2.59 -3.46 -20.20
C PRO A 36 1.06 -3.46 -20.33
N ALA A 37 0.53 -4.17 -21.33
CA ALA A 37 -0.92 -4.26 -21.53
C ALA A 37 -1.55 -5.29 -20.59
N LEU A 38 -2.84 -5.15 -20.26
CA LEU A 38 -3.60 -6.23 -19.63
C LEU A 38 -3.92 -7.33 -20.65
N GLY A 39 -4.40 -6.94 -21.83
CA GLY A 39 -4.66 -7.82 -22.96
C GLY A 39 -5.84 -8.77 -22.80
N MET A 40 -6.72 -8.58 -21.80
CA MET A 40 -7.82 -9.50 -21.50
C MET A 40 -8.97 -8.86 -20.70
N ASN A 41 -10.06 -9.63 -20.56
CA ASN A 41 -11.12 -9.39 -19.58
C ASN A 41 -10.90 -10.28 -18.35
N THR A 42 -10.79 -9.66 -17.19
CA THR A 42 -10.57 -10.37 -15.92
C THR A 42 -11.22 -9.63 -14.75
N THR A 43 -11.44 -10.35 -13.66
CA THR A 43 -11.97 -9.79 -12.41
C THR A 43 -11.01 -10.08 -11.28
N PHE A 44 -10.65 -9.04 -10.53
CA PHE A 44 -9.84 -9.10 -9.33
C PHE A 44 -10.74 -8.98 -8.11
N THR A 45 -10.56 -9.87 -7.13
CA THR A 45 -11.24 -9.81 -5.83
C THR A 45 -10.22 -9.52 -4.75
N PHE A 46 -10.52 -8.57 -3.88
CA PHE A 46 -9.57 -8.00 -2.92
C PHE A 46 -9.78 -8.54 -1.49
N ASN A 47 -9.95 -9.86 -1.35
CA ASN A 47 -10.16 -10.52 -0.05
C ASN A 47 -8.92 -11.27 0.48
N GLN A 48 -7.80 -11.19 -0.24
CA GLN A 48 -6.53 -11.85 0.06
C GLN A 48 -5.36 -10.89 -0.19
N THR A 49 -4.14 -11.32 0.12
CA THR A 49 -2.91 -10.57 -0.16
C THR A 49 -2.83 -10.21 -1.65
N LEU A 50 -2.47 -8.96 -1.93
CA LEU A 50 -2.27 -8.46 -3.29
C LEU A 50 -1.16 -9.22 -4.01
N ASP A 51 -1.42 -9.60 -5.27
CA ASP A 51 -0.38 -10.08 -6.17
C ASP A 51 0.45 -8.88 -6.64
N ALA A 52 1.68 -8.79 -6.13
CA ALA A 52 2.62 -7.72 -6.46
C ALA A 52 3.03 -7.66 -7.94
N THR A 53 2.79 -8.72 -8.71
CA THR A 53 3.00 -8.73 -10.17
C THR A 53 1.89 -7.96 -10.90
N ILE A 54 0.72 -7.84 -10.30
CA ILE A 54 -0.48 -7.21 -10.88
C ILE A 54 -0.70 -5.82 -10.30
N TRP A 55 -0.58 -5.67 -8.98
CA TRP A 55 -0.86 -4.44 -8.24
C TRP A 55 0.35 -4.01 -7.41
N ASN A 56 0.66 -2.72 -7.45
CA ASN A 56 1.73 -2.11 -6.68
C ASN A 56 1.18 -1.07 -5.71
N VAL A 57 1.62 -1.10 -4.46
CA VAL A 57 1.30 -0.07 -3.47
C VAL A 57 2.32 1.04 -3.62
N THR A 58 1.91 2.16 -4.20
CA THR A 58 2.80 3.29 -4.52
C THR A 58 3.00 4.23 -3.35
N ASN A 59 2.06 4.23 -2.38
CA ASN A 59 2.20 4.99 -1.15
C ASN A 59 1.41 4.35 0.00
N GLY A 60 1.87 4.56 1.23
CA GLY A 60 1.21 4.08 2.44
C GLY A 60 1.21 2.56 2.59
N ALA A 61 0.28 2.05 3.40
CA ALA A 61 0.05 0.64 3.62
C ALA A 61 -1.43 0.32 3.49
N LEU A 62 -1.74 -0.89 3.04
CA LEU A 62 -3.11 -1.36 2.85
C LEU A 62 -3.38 -2.49 3.86
N SER A 63 -4.62 -2.57 4.32
CA SER A 63 -5.09 -3.71 5.11
C SER A 63 -6.08 -4.54 4.29
N HIS A 64 -6.08 -5.86 4.50
CA HIS A 64 -6.98 -6.77 3.80
C HIS A 64 -7.98 -7.34 4.79
N THR A 65 -9.27 -7.25 4.45
CA THR A 65 -10.37 -7.77 5.25
C THR A 65 -11.24 -8.69 4.40
N SER A 66 -12.20 -9.37 5.02
CA SER A 66 -13.19 -10.16 4.28
C SER A 66 -14.08 -9.32 3.35
N GLU A 67 -14.23 -8.02 3.62
CA GLU A 67 -15.02 -7.10 2.78
C GLU A 67 -14.23 -6.60 1.55
N GLY A 68 -12.90 -6.56 1.63
CA GLY A 68 -12.07 -5.93 0.63
C GLY A 68 -10.73 -5.42 1.18
N THR A 69 -9.95 -4.81 0.30
CA THR A 69 -8.74 -4.04 0.65
C THR A 69 -9.15 -2.66 1.15
N GLN A 70 -8.65 -2.26 2.32
CA GLN A 70 -8.92 -0.95 2.90
C GLN A 70 -7.74 -0.01 2.72
N PHE A 71 -8.08 1.23 2.36
CA PHE A 71 -7.19 2.37 2.26
C PHE A 71 -7.53 3.28 3.43
N THR A 72 -6.64 3.36 4.43
CA THR A 72 -6.95 4.03 5.71
C THR A 72 -6.00 5.17 6.02
N ILE A 73 -6.57 6.33 6.37
CA ILE A 73 -5.87 7.47 6.97
C ILE A 73 -6.17 7.48 8.47
N THR A 74 -5.16 7.22 9.29
CA THR A 74 -5.18 7.29 10.75
C THR A 74 -4.54 8.57 11.30
N GLY A 75 -3.80 9.33 10.47
CA GLY A 75 -3.08 10.53 10.90
C GLY A 75 -2.53 11.34 9.74
N GLU A 76 -1.81 12.41 10.07
CA GLU A 76 -1.20 13.32 9.07
C GLU A 76 -0.18 12.59 8.17
N ASN A 77 0.01 13.12 6.95
CA ASN A 77 0.96 12.64 5.94
C ASN A 77 0.71 11.20 5.43
N GLN A 78 -0.52 10.71 5.54
CA GLN A 78 -0.92 9.43 4.96
C GLN A 78 -1.82 9.65 3.74
N SER A 79 -1.50 8.96 2.65
CA SER A 79 -2.35 8.88 1.45
C SER A 79 -2.12 7.52 0.77
N PRO A 80 -2.67 6.43 1.33
CA PRO A 80 -2.44 5.10 0.79
C PRO A 80 -3.01 5.00 -0.63
N THR A 81 -2.18 4.49 -1.54
CA THR A 81 -2.48 4.41 -2.97
C THR A 81 -1.99 3.08 -3.54
N MET A 82 -2.85 2.45 -4.33
CA MET A 82 -2.57 1.24 -5.10
C MET A 82 -2.69 1.56 -6.58
N GLN A 83 -1.82 1.00 -7.40
CA GLN A 83 -1.78 1.18 -8.85
C GLN A 83 -1.63 -0.19 -9.55
N SER A 84 -2.26 -0.39 -10.70
CA SER A 84 -1.99 -1.56 -11.55
C SER A 84 -0.61 -1.46 -12.21
N ASN A 85 0.09 -2.60 -12.32
CA ASN A 85 1.33 -2.70 -13.12
C ASN A 85 1.06 -2.80 -14.62
N PHE A 86 -0.19 -3.09 -14.99
CA PHE A 86 -0.67 -3.08 -16.37
C PHE A 86 -1.40 -1.78 -16.70
N TYR A 87 -1.53 -1.54 -17.99
CA TYR A 87 -2.33 -0.50 -18.60
C TYR A 87 -3.45 -1.17 -19.42
N ILE A 88 -4.52 -0.42 -19.64
CA ILE A 88 -5.55 -0.75 -20.63
C ILE A 88 -5.64 0.38 -21.64
N PHE A 89 -6.02 0.06 -22.87
CA PHE A 89 -6.19 1.07 -23.91
C PHE A 89 -7.60 0.99 -24.47
N PHE A 90 -8.46 1.92 -24.02
CA PHE A 90 -9.92 1.74 -24.08
C PHE A 90 -10.37 0.47 -23.32
N GLY A 91 -11.64 0.42 -22.95
CA GLY A 91 -12.15 -0.71 -22.21
C GLY A 91 -13.24 -0.40 -21.22
N ILE A 92 -13.35 -1.29 -20.24
CA ILE A 92 -14.27 -1.17 -19.12
C ILE A 92 -13.50 -1.37 -17.82
N VAL A 93 -13.68 -0.45 -16.88
CA VAL A 93 -13.25 -0.61 -15.49
C VAL A 93 -14.48 -0.51 -14.61
N GLU A 94 -14.79 -1.60 -13.91
CA GLU A 94 -15.97 -1.74 -13.07
C GLU A 94 -15.51 -2.02 -11.64
N SER A 95 -15.68 -1.05 -10.74
CA SER A 95 -15.10 -1.09 -9.39
C SER A 95 -16.20 -1.09 -8.33
N HIS A 96 -16.17 -2.08 -7.43
CA HIS A 96 -17.07 -2.12 -6.27
C HIS A 96 -16.39 -1.48 -5.07
N VAL A 97 -16.86 -0.28 -4.72
CA VAL A 97 -16.20 0.60 -3.75
C VAL A 97 -17.19 1.10 -2.70
N LYS A 98 -16.68 1.23 -1.48
CA LYS A 98 -17.28 1.99 -0.37
C LYS A 98 -16.31 3.13 -0.03
N MET A 99 -16.77 4.37 -0.07
CA MET A 99 -15.92 5.56 0.08
C MET A 99 -15.64 5.89 1.55
N ALA A 100 -14.61 6.72 1.81
CA ALA A 100 -14.23 7.15 3.16
C ALA A 100 -14.92 8.45 3.64
N LYS A 101 -15.86 8.36 4.57
CA LYS A 101 -16.47 9.54 5.20
C LYS A 101 -15.44 10.36 6.01
N GLY A 102 -15.47 11.67 5.84
CA GLY A 102 -14.65 12.64 6.58
C GLY A 102 -14.45 13.94 5.79
N ALA A 103 -14.73 15.10 6.39
CA ALA A 103 -14.43 16.37 5.73
C ALA A 103 -12.92 16.52 5.47
N GLY A 104 -12.55 17.04 4.31
CA GLY A 104 -11.17 17.17 3.87
C GLY A 104 -10.54 15.88 3.31
N ILE A 105 -11.25 14.75 3.37
CA ILE A 105 -10.77 13.44 2.90
C ILE A 105 -11.40 13.13 1.54
N ILE A 106 -10.58 12.66 0.61
CA ILE A 106 -11.01 12.30 -0.73
C ILE A 106 -10.76 10.82 -0.96
N SER A 107 -11.75 10.11 -1.48
CA SER A 107 -11.59 8.77 -2.06
C SER A 107 -11.54 8.90 -3.58
N SER A 108 -10.73 8.07 -4.24
CA SER A 108 -10.42 8.26 -5.66
C SER A 108 -10.28 6.94 -6.40
N ILE A 109 -10.91 6.84 -7.57
CA ILE A 109 -10.57 5.88 -8.63
C ILE A 109 -10.03 6.69 -9.79
N VAL A 110 -8.82 6.39 -10.26
CA VAL A 110 -8.19 7.16 -11.34
C VAL A 110 -7.63 6.22 -12.39
N LEU A 111 -8.08 6.36 -13.64
CA LEU A 111 -7.38 5.82 -14.80
C LEU A 111 -6.44 6.91 -15.30
N GLN A 112 -5.14 6.62 -15.36
CA GLN A 112 -4.17 7.62 -15.80
C GLN A 112 -3.09 7.06 -16.73
N SER A 113 -2.84 7.78 -17.81
CA SER A 113 -1.80 7.49 -18.78
C SER A 113 -0.45 8.11 -18.40
N ASN A 114 0.58 7.73 -19.14
CA ASN A 114 1.90 8.34 -19.01
C ASN A 114 1.97 9.77 -19.57
N ASP A 115 1.05 10.17 -20.46
CA ASP A 115 0.94 11.55 -20.96
C ASP A 115 0.03 12.45 -20.12
N LEU A 116 -0.56 11.90 -19.05
CA LEU A 116 -1.48 12.55 -18.13
C LEU A 116 -2.87 12.81 -18.73
N ASP A 117 -3.30 11.98 -19.69
CA ASP A 117 -4.72 11.69 -19.83
C ASP A 117 -5.24 11.02 -18.54
N GLU A 118 -6.43 11.41 -18.11
CA GLU A 118 -6.99 11.05 -16.81
C GLU A 118 -8.51 10.92 -16.87
N ILE A 119 -9.03 9.89 -16.21
CA ILE A 119 -10.46 9.68 -15.98
C ILE A 119 -10.63 9.33 -14.51
N ASP A 120 -11.51 10.04 -13.82
CA ASP A 120 -11.64 9.88 -12.37
C ASP A 120 -13.09 9.66 -11.89
N TRP A 121 -13.15 9.08 -10.69
CA TRP A 121 -14.25 9.13 -9.75
C TRP A 121 -13.72 9.64 -8.42
N GLU A 122 -14.27 10.75 -7.92
CA GLU A 122 -13.82 11.41 -6.71
C GLU A 122 -14.98 11.60 -5.74
N TRP A 123 -14.84 11.12 -4.51
CA TRP A 123 -15.80 11.38 -3.43
C TRP A 123 -15.20 12.34 -2.43
N VAL A 124 -15.92 13.42 -2.15
CA VAL A 124 -15.62 14.34 -1.04
C VAL A 124 -16.25 13.79 0.24
N GLY A 125 -15.46 13.48 1.26
CA GLY A 125 -15.96 12.72 2.42
C GLY A 125 -16.93 13.45 3.33
N TYR A 126 -17.20 14.73 3.13
CA TYR A 126 -18.31 15.42 3.82
C TYR A 126 -19.68 15.12 3.20
N ASN A 127 -19.75 14.70 1.92
CA ASN A 127 -20.98 14.40 1.20
C ASN A 127 -21.00 12.91 0.81
N THR A 128 -21.67 12.09 1.63
CA THR A 128 -21.74 10.63 1.42
C THR A 128 -22.87 10.20 0.47
N SER A 129 -23.52 11.16 -0.19
CA SER A 129 -24.64 10.93 -1.11
C SER A 129 -24.33 11.31 -2.56
N GLU A 130 -23.07 11.57 -2.88
CA GLU A 130 -22.65 12.10 -4.18
C GLU A 130 -21.24 11.63 -4.55
N VAL A 131 -21.00 11.46 -5.85
CA VAL A 131 -19.67 11.24 -6.44
C VAL A 131 -19.45 12.21 -7.59
N GLN A 132 -18.23 12.68 -7.73
CA GLN A 132 -17.80 13.46 -8.89
C GLN A 132 -17.17 12.54 -9.93
N SER A 133 -17.51 12.74 -11.20
CA SER A 133 -16.71 12.23 -12.30
C SER A 133 -16.01 13.37 -13.00
N ASN A 134 -14.76 13.19 -13.38
CA ASN A 134 -13.98 14.22 -14.07
C ASN A 134 -12.97 13.57 -15.04
N TYR A 135 -12.36 14.41 -15.86
CA TYR A 135 -11.38 13.98 -16.86
C TYR A 135 -10.36 15.08 -17.13
N PHE A 136 -9.14 14.66 -17.46
CA PHE A 136 -8.10 15.54 -17.97
C PHE A 136 -7.47 14.92 -19.22
N GLY A 137 -7.05 15.78 -20.15
CA GLY A 137 -6.27 15.36 -21.30
C GLY A 137 -4.89 15.96 -21.25
N LYS A 138 -3.85 15.15 -21.47
CA LYS A 138 -2.45 15.59 -21.61
C LYS A 138 -1.95 16.48 -20.46
N GLY A 139 -2.51 16.29 -19.26
CA GLY A 139 -2.20 17.08 -18.07
C GLY A 139 -2.64 18.54 -18.13
N ASN A 140 -3.50 18.93 -19.09
CA ASN A 140 -4.03 20.29 -19.14
C ASN A 140 -5.01 20.50 -17.97
N ASN A 141 -4.69 21.43 -17.07
CA ASN A 141 -5.52 21.81 -15.92
C ASN A 141 -5.95 23.29 -15.98
N GLU A 142 -6.04 23.88 -17.17
CA GLU A 142 -6.36 25.30 -17.37
C GLU A 142 -7.81 25.63 -16.98
N THR A 143 -8.73 24.65 -17.11
CA THR A 143 -10.13 24.79 -16.75
C THR A 143 -10.58 23.67 -15.82
N PHE A 144 -11.53 23.99 -14.93
CA PHE A 144 -12.08 23.06 -13.93
C PHE A 144 -13.58 22.79 -14.16
N ASN A 145 -14.08 23.06 -15.37
CA ASN A 145 -15.47 22.87 -15.77
C ASN A 145 -15.76 21.47 -16.35
N ARG A 146 -14.87 20.51 -16.09
CA ARG A 146 -14.90 19.15 -16.66
C ARG A 146 -15.55 18.12 -15.74
N GLY A 147 -15.85 18.49 -14.49
CA GLY A 147 -16.52 17.63 -13.51
C GLY A 147 -18.02 17.49 -13.76
N GLY A 148 -18.59 16.36 -13.33
CA GLY A 148 -20.03 16.13 -13.20
C GLY A 148 -20.33 15.53 -11.83
N TYR A 149 -21.44 15.92 -11.22
CA TYR A 149 -21.86 15.46 -9.90
C TYR A 149 -23.02 14.49 -10.03
N HIS A 150 -22.92 13.33 -9.37
CA HIS A 150 -23.87 12.23 -9.50
C HIS A 150 -24.35 11.77 -8.14
N TYR A 151 -25.65 11.63 -7.97
CA TYR A 151 -26.24 11.13 -6.74
C TYR A 151 -25.93 9.64 -6.55
N VAL A 152 -25.46 9.29 -5.36
CA VAL A 152 -25.24 7.91 -4.92
C VAL A 152 -25.44 7.82 -3.40
N PRO A 153 -26.57 7.32 -2.90
CA PRO A 153 -26.86 7.33 -1.47
C PRO A 153 -25.92 6.40 -0.71
N ASN A 154 -25.67 6.67 0.58
CA ASN A 154 -25.01 5.73 1.49
C ASN A 154 -23.62 5.24 1.02
N ALA A 155 -22.91 6.02 0.20
CA ALA A 155 -21.66 5.59 -0.42
C ALA A 155 -20.55 5.25 0.59
N ASP A 156 -20.65 5.73 1.83
CA ASP A 156 -19.73 5.43 2.94
C ASP A 156 -20.06 4.13 3.69
N THR A 157 -21.28 3.62 3.54
CA THR A 157 -21.77 2.43 4.27
C THR A 157 -22.10 1.25 3.37
N GLU A 158 -22.42 1.50 2.10
CA GLU A 158 -22.79 0.50 1.10
C GLU A 158 -21.73 0.43 -0.01
N PHE A 159 -21.61 -0.74 -0.65
CA PHE A 159 -20.81 -0.88 -1.87
C PHE A 159 -21.66 -0.51 -3.06
N HIS A 160 -21.12 0.36 -3.91
CA HIS A 160 -21.70 0.69 -5.21
C HIS A 160 -20.78 0.25 -6.33
N ASN A 161 -21.37 -0.04 -7.48
CA ASN A 161 -20.64 -0.37 -8.69
C ASN A 161 -20.41 0.88 -9.53
N TYR A 162 -19.15 1.31 -9.61
CA TYR A 162 -18.71 2.44 -10.42
C TYR A 162 -18.04 1.93 -11.69
N THR A 163 -18.74 2.07 -12.82
CA THR A 163 -18.25 1.59 -14.12
C THR A 163 -17.86 2.74 -15.02
N THR A 164 -16.63 2.71 -15.49
CA THR A 164 -16.12 3.54 -16.57
C THR A 164 -16.10 2.71 -17.85
N HIS A 165 -16.88 3.10 -18.85
CA HIS A 165 -16.83 2.53 -20.19
C HIS A 165 -16.19 3.55 -21.14
N TRP A 166 -15.00 3.23 -21.64
CA TRP A 166 -14.13 4.17 -22.32
C TRP A 166 -13.80 3.65 -23.72
N THR A 167 -14.22 4.39 -24.75
CA THR A 167 -13.92 4.09 -26.16
C THR A 167 -13.25 5.27 -26.83
N GLN A 168 -12.86 5.13 -28.10
CA GLN A 168 -12.35 6.25 -28.89
C GLN A 168 -13.43 7.32 -29.15
N GLU A 169 -14.70 6.94 -29.21
CA GLU A 169 -15.82 7.84 -29.51
C GLU A 169 -16.42 8.50 -28.26
N LYS A 170 -16.45 7.80 -27.13
CA LYS A 170 -17.13 8.28 -25.93
C LYS A 170 -16.61 7.63 -24.65
N LEU A 171 -16.78 8.40 -23.58
CA LEU A 171 -16.50 8.03 -22.21
C LEU A 171 -17.79 8.10 -21.41
N GLU A 172 -18.14 6.99 -20.77
CA GLU A 172 -19.37 6.85 -20.02
C GLU A 172 -19.09 6.44 -18.58
N TRP A 173 -19.84 7.05 -17.67
CA TRP A 173 -19.80 6.78 -16.24
C TRP A 173 -21.13 6.21 -15.82
N TRP A 174 -21.09 5.06 -15.15
CA TRP A 174 -22.27 4.34 -14.67
C TRP A 174 -22.16 4.09 -13.18
N ILE A 175 -23.31 4.15 -12.49
CA ILE A 175 -23.46 3.82 -11.08
C ILE A 175 -24.56 2.77 -10.95
N ASP A 176 -24.22 1.61 -10.39
CA ASP A 176 -25.15 0.49 -10.17
C ASP A 176 -25.92 0.08 -11.44
N GLY A 177 -25.22 0.11 -12.59
CA GLY A 177 -25.78 -0.22 -13.89
C GLY A 177 -26.60 0.91 -14.56
N ASN A 178 -26.69 2.09 -13.94
CA ASN A 178 -27.36 3.26 -14.52
C ASN A 178 -26.34 4.23 -15.10
N LEU A 179 -26.54 4.65 -16.36
CA LEU A 179 -25.70 5.67 -17.01
C LEU A 179 -25.97 7.03 -16.37
N VAL A 180 -24.95 7.64 -15.77
CA VAL A 180 -25.06 8.96 -15.13
C VAL A 180 -24.39 10.09 -15.93
N ARG A 181 -23.44 9.74 -16.81
CA ARG A 181 -22.77 10.72 -17.68
C ARG A 181 -22.21 10.09 -18.94
N THR A 182 -22.32 10.82 -20.04
CA THR A 182 -21.57 10.56 -21.29
C THR A 182 -20.78 11.80 -21.67
N LEU A 183 -19.53 11.60 -22.09
CA LEU A 183 -18.67 12.59 -22.73
C LEU A 183 -18.31 12.03 -24.11
N THR A 184 -18.73 12.68 -25.19
CA THR A 184 -18.27 12.32 -26.53
C THR A 184 -16.86 12.88 -26.77
N TYR A 185 -16.14 12.31 -27.73
CA TYR A 185 -14.85 12.83 -28.18
C TYR A 185 -14.95 14.31 -28.57
N GLU A 186 -15.98 14.69 -29.34
CA GLU A 186 -16.23 16.05 -29.81
C GLU A 186 -16.62 17.03 -28.68
N ASP A 187 -17.38 16.57 -27.68
CA ASP A 187 -17.77 17.39 -26.53
C ASP A 187 -16.61 17.62 -25.55
N SER A 188 -15.52 16.85 -25.67
CA SER A 188 -14.32 17.08 -24.86
C SER A 188 -13.65 18.40 -25.21
N GLN A 189 -12.91 18.95 -24.24
CA GLN A 189 -12.25 20.23 -24.45
C GLN A 189 -11.30 20.19 -25.65
N GLY A 190 -11.35 21.25 -26.46
CA GLY A 190 -10.58 21.33 -27.68
C GLY A 190 -11.08 20.38 -28.77
N ASN A 191 -12.37 20.00 -28.74
CA ASN A 191 -13.02 19.16 -29.75
C ASN A 191 -12.26 17.85 -29.99
N GLY A 192 -11.95 17.14 -28.89
CA GLY A 192 -11.16 15.89 -28.91
C GLY A 192 -9.72 16.02 -28.48
N THR A 193 -9.14 17.23 -28.50
CA THR A 193 -7.73 17.45 -28.16
C THR A 193 -7.38 16.93 -26.76
N TYR A 194 -8.28 17.16 -25.80
CA TYR A 194 -8.12 16.75 -24.40
C TYR A 194 -9.05 15.60 -23.99
N TYR A 195 -9.57 14.86 -24.96
CA TYR A 195 -10.23 13.59 -24.68
C TYR A 195 -9.18 12.56 -24.21
N PRO A 196 -9.39 11.85 -23.08
CA PRO A 196 -8.51 10.78 -22.65
C PRO A 196 -8.46 9.68 -23.69
N GLN A 197 -7.28 9.43 -24.26
CA GLN A 197 -7.16 8.64 -25.48
C GLN A 197 -5.83 7.87 -25.56
N THR A 198 -5.11 7.73 -24.46
CA THR A 198 -3.86 6.95 -24.43
C THR A 198 -3.87 5.96 -23.27
N PRO A 199 -3.10 4.85 -23.33
CA PRO A 199 -3.22 3.75 -22.38
C PRO A 199 -3.12 4.20 -20.92
N CYS A 200 -4.02 3.74 -20.07
CA CYS A 200 -4.12 4.11 -18.67
C CYS A 200 -3.88 2.93 -17.74
N ASN A 201 -3.05 3.14 -16.71
CA ASN A 201 -3.08 2.28 -15.51
C ASN A 201 -4.26 2.70 -14.62
N ILE A 202 -4.64 1.84 -13.68
CA ILE A 202 -5.76 2.06 -12.76
C ILE A 202 -5.21 2.27 -11.36
N ARG A 203 -5.66 3.34 -10.70
CA ARG A 203 -5.24 3.74 -9.35
C ARG A 203 -6.43 3.83 -8.43
N TYR A 204 -6.24 3.35 -7.20
CA TYR A 204 -7.19 3.47 -6.11
C TYR A 204 -6.49 4.10 -4.92
N GLY A 205 -7.14 5.04 -4.25
CA GLY A 205 -6.52 5.67 -3.10
C GLY A 205 -7.44 6.59 -2.34
N ILE A 206 -6.95 6.99 -1.19
CA ILE A 206 -7.56 8.00 -0.33
C ILE A 206 -6.49 9.03 0.03
N TRP A 207 -6.84 10.31 0.04
CA TRP A 207 -5.88 11.38 0.30
C TRP A 207 -6.51 12.57 1.05
N PRO A 208 -5.73 13.28 1.89
CA PRO A 208 -6.23 14.41 2.65
C PRO A 208 -6.09 15.71 1.84
N ALA A 209 -7.12 16.06 1.05
CA ALA A 209 -7.19 17.34 0.34
C ALA A 209 -7.27 18.55 1.28
N GLY A 210 -7.88 18.37 2.46
CA GLY A 210 -8.05 19.38 3.50
C GLY A 210 -6.81 19.61 4.39
N ILE A 211 -5.62 19.75 3.81
CA ILE A 211 -4.40 20.11 4.54
C ILE A 211 -4.02 21.57 4.29
N LYS A 212 -3.46 22.25 5.29
CA LYS A 212 -3.19 23.71 5.24
C LYS A 212 -2.25 24.13 4.12
N SER A 213 -1.40 23.22 3.63
CA SER A 213 -0.46 23.48 2.53
C SER A 213 -1.12 23.48 1.14
N ASN A 214 -2.32 22.91 1.01
CA ASN A 214 -3.02 22.84 -0.26
C ASN A 214 -3.64 24.19 -0.63
N ALA A 215 -3.96 24.36 -1.91
CA ALA A 215 -4.64 25.55 -2.40
C ALA A 215 -5.99 25.73 -1.69
N LYS A 216 -6.37 26.99 -1.41
CA LYS A 216 -7.64 27.29 -0.72
C LYS A 216 -8.86 26.67 -1.40
N GLY A 217 -8.93 26.75 -2.73
CA GLY A 217 -10.02 26.13 -3.50
C GLY A 217 -10.09 24.61 -3.35
N THR A 218 -8.95 23.92 -3.21
CA THR A 218 -8.91 22.47 -2.93
C THR A 218 -9.43 22.15 -1.54
N ILE A 219 -9.05 22.95 -0.54
CA ILE A 219 -9.53 22.79 0.84
C ILE A 219 -11.04 23.04 0.89
N GLU A 220 -11.53 24.09 0.22
CA GLU A 220 -12.96 24.43 0.16
C GLU A 220 -13.76 23.34 -0.56
N TRP A 221 -13.29 22.86 -1.71
CA TRP A 221 -13.88 21.75 -2.46
C TRP A 221 -13.95 20.47 -1.60
N ALA A 222 -12.94 20.18 -0.80
CA ALA A 222 -12.92 19.02 0.08
C ALA A 222 -13.80 19.17 1.33
N GLY A 223 -14.45 20.32 1.54
CA GLY A 223 -15.31 20.58 2.70
C GLY A 223 -14.55 21.07 3.95
N GLY A 224 -13.34 21.61 3.77
CA GLY A 224 -12.53 22.20 4.84
C GLY A 224 -11.32 21.37 5.24
N LEU A 225 -10.74 21.70 6.39
CA LEU A 225 -9.57 21.01 6.91
C LEU A 225 -9.95 19.63 7.48
N VAL A 226 -9.05 18.67 7.35
CA VAL A 226 -9.18 17.34 7.96
C VAL A 226 -9.14 17.46 9.48
N ASP A 227 -10.11 16.82 10.15
CA ASP A 227 -10.15 16.65 11.60
C ASP A 227 -9.66 15.25 11.98
N TYR A 228 -8.35 15.10 12.16
CA TYR A 228 -7.74 13.79 12.47
C TYR A 228 -8.20 13.17 13.81
N SER A 229 -8.89 13.92 14.67
CA SER A 229 -9.51 13.32 15.88
C SER A 229 -10.67 12.36 15.54
N LYS A 230 -11.20 12.45 14.31
CA LYS A 230 -12.24 11.56 13.77
C LYS A 230 -11.69 10.39 12.97
N ALA A 231 -10.37 10.25 12.88
CA ALA A 231 -9.75 9.09 12.28
C ALA A 231 -10.14 7.80 13.05
N PRO A 232 -10.16 6.62 12.40
CA PRO A 232 -9.71 6.37 11.04
C PRO A 232 -10.71 6.75 9.94
N PHE A 233 -10.21 7.22 8.81
CA PHE A 233 -10.98 7.38 7.56
C PHE A 233 -10.62 6.25 6.62
N SER A 234 -11.58 5.46 6.15
CA SER A 234 -11.30 4.25 5.35
C SER A 234 -12.18 4.13 4.12
N MET A 235 -11.55 3.98 2.96
CA MET A 235 -12.17 3.54 1.71
C MET A 235 -11.95 2.03 1.59
N VAL A 236 -12.93 1.29 1.05
CA VAL A 236 -12.83 -0.15 0.84
C VAL A 236 -13.07 -0.49 -0.63
N LEU A 237 -12.15 -1.25 -1.22
CA LEU A 237 -12.27 -1.82 -2.56
C LEU A 237 -12.53 -3.33 -2.44
N GLN A 238 -13.69 -3.78 -2.93
CA GLN A 238 -14.08 -5.20 -2.85
C GLN A 238 -13.63 -5.98 -4.08
N SER A 239 -13.92 -5.48 -5.27
CA SER A 239 -13.60 -6.14 -6.53
C SER A 239 -13.47 -5.14 -7.66
N VAL A 240 -12.71 -5.52 -8.69
CA VAL A 240 -12.57 -4.75 -9.92
C VAL A 240 -12.63 -5.71 -11.10
N ARG A 241 -13.58 -5.49 -12.01
CA ARG A 241 -13.55 -6.12 -13.33
C ARG A 241 -12.92 -5.15 -14.31
N VAL A 242 -11.91 -5.63 -15.03
CA VAL A 242 -11.21 -4.86 -16.07
C VAL A 242 -11.33 -5.62 -17.38
N HIS A 243 -11.84 -4.94 -18.40
CA HIS A 243 -11.87 -5.42 -19.77
C HIS A 243 -11.05 -4.49 -20.63
N ASP A 244 -9.85 -4.91 -20.99
CA ASP A 244 -9.05 -4.27 -22.02
C ASP A 244 -9.59 -4.65 -23.40
N PHE A 245 -9.91 -3.66 -24.23
CA PHE A 245 -10.44 -3.91 -25.58
C PHE A 245 -9.36 -4.38 -26.56
N HIS A 246 -8.09 -4.35 -26.16
CA HIS A 246 -6.98 -4.90 -26.91
C HIS A 246 -6.47 -6.22 -26.31
N THR A 247 -5.73 -6.98 -27.12
CA THR A 247 -5.12 -8.27 -26.74
C THR A 247 -3.60 -8.28 -26.91
N GLY A 248 -3.00 -7.09 -27.02
CA GLY A 248 -1.56 -6.92 -27.18
C GLY A 248 -0.78 -7.27 -25.91
N LYS A 249 0.55 -7.34 -26.05
CA LYS A 249 1.48 -7.51 -24.94
C LYS A 249 1.79 -6.18 -24.24
N GLU A 250 1.94 -5.12 -25.02
CA GLU A 250 2.37 -3.80 -24.56
C GLU A 250 1.92 -2.72 -25.54
N TYR A 251 1.86 -1.47 -25.07
CA TYR A 251 1.52 -0.30 -25.85
C TYR A 251 2.72 0.61 -26.00
N ASN A 252 3.06 0.96 -27.23
CA ASN A 252 4.20 1.82 -27.51
C ASN A 252 3.74 3.14 -28.14
N TYR A 253 4.17 4.27 -27.57
CA TYR A 253 3.98 5.58 -28.19
C TYR A 253 4.97 5.73 -29.35
N THR A 254 4.46 5.79 -30.59
CA THR A 254 5.29 5.88 -31.81
C THR A 254 5.78 7.30 -32.08
N ASP A 255 5.13 8.31 -31.48
CA ASP A 255 5.50 9.72 -31.56
C ASP A 255 5.19 10.48 -30.25
N HIS A 256 5.32 11.81 -30.28
CA HIS A 256 5.09 12.70 -29.13
C HIS A 256 3.73 13.42 -29.17
N SER A 257 2.78 12.97 -30.00
CA SER A 257 1.51 13.66 -30.21
C SER A 257 0.51 13.45 -29.06
N GLY A 258 0.57 12.31 -28.37
CA GLY A 258 -0.47 11.90 -27.42
C GLY A 258 -1.83 11.65 -28.09
N ALA A 259 -1.82 11.28 -29.37
CA ALA A 259 -3.02 10.87 -30.10
C ALA A 259 -3.17 9.34 -30.01
N TRP A 260 -4.40 8.85 -29.91
CA TRP A 260 -4.65 7.41 -29.85
C TRP A 260 -4.11 6.65 -31.08
N GLN A 261 -4.06 7.31 -32.24
CA GLN A 261 -3.50 6.75 -33.48
C GLN A 261 -2.00 6.52 -33.41
N SER A 262 -1.27 7.20 -32.51
CA SER A 262 0.17 6.99 -32.35
C SER A 262 0.51 5.85 -31.40
N ILE A 263 -0.49 5.19 -30.81
CA ILE A 263 -0.30 4.04 -29.95
C ILE A 263 -0.21 2.76 -30.80
N ASP A 264 0.99 2.20 -30.85
CA ASP A 264 1.23 0.89 -31.46
C ASP A 264 0.94 -0.21 -30.43
N VAL A 265 -0.01 -1.08 -30.76
CA VAL A 265 -0.39 -2.22 -29.92
C VAL A 265 0.48 -3.41 -30.32
N ILE A 266 1.54 -3.64 -29.55
CA ILE A 266 2.52 -4.69 -29.86
C ILE A 266 1.89 -6.06 -29.67
N SER A 267 1.84 -6.85 -30.74
CA SER A 267 1.29 -8.21 -30.72
C SER A 267 2.07 -9.15 -29.80
N GLY A 268 1.38 -10.08 -29.15
CA GLY A 268 1.97 -11.09 -28.26
C GLY A 268 1.15 -11.26 -26.99
N ASN A 269 1.57 -12.17 -26.12
CA ASN A 269 0.85 -12.41 -24.87
C ASN A 269 1.33 -11.41 -23.80
N SER A 270 0.39 -10.71 -23.17
CA SER A 270 0.66 -9.87 -22.00
C SER A 270 1.35 -10.68 -20.89
N THR A 271 2.41 -10.11 -20.31
CA THR A 271 3.11 -10.69 -19.16
C THR A 271 2.18 -10.78 -17.94
N VAL A 272 1.32 -9.78 -17.76
CA VAL A 272 0.34 -9.72 -16.68
C VAL A 272 -0.79 -10.73 -16.92
N ALA A 273 -1.31 -10.83 -18.15
CA ALA A 273 -2.26 -11.89 -18.50
C ALA A 273 -1.70 -13.29 -18.22
N ASN A 274 -0.43 -13.53 -18.58
CA ASN A 274 0.23 -14.81 -18.30
C ASN A 274 0.36 -15.07 -16.80
N ALA A 275 0.69 -14.05 -16.00
CA ALA A 275 0.76 -14.17 -14.54
C ALA A 275 -0.59 -14.50 -13.91
N ILE A 276 -1.68 -13.90 -14.42
CA ILE A 276 -3.06 -14.16 -13.99
C ILE A 276 -3.49 -15.60 -14.34
N LEU A 277 -3.20 -16.04 -15.57
CA LEU A 277 -3.58 -17.39 -16.03
C LEU A 277 -2.70 -18.49 -15.44
N ASN A 278 -1.45 -18.16 -15.11
CA ASN A 278 -0.45 -19.11 -14.60
C ASN A 278 0.19 -18.55 -13.31
N PRO A 279 -0.56 -18.49 -12.19
CA PRO A 279 -0.04 -17.98 -10.94
C PRO A 279 1.16 -18.80 -10.46
N PRO A 280 2.13 -18.18 -9.76
CA PRO A 280 3.30 -18.90 -9.25
C PRO A 280 2.86 -19.97 -8.25
N LYS A 281 3.39 -21.18 -8.41
CA LYS A 281 3.09 -22.32 -7.53
C LYS A 281 3.39 -21.99 -6.07
N SER A 282 2.47 -22.36 -5.19
CA SER A 282 2.63 -22.26 -3.73
C SER A 282 3.83 -23.07 -3.24
N LEU A 283 4.34 -22.76 -2.04
CA LEU A 283 5.43 -23.56 -1.43
C LEU A 283 5.03 -25.03 -1.28
N SER A 284 3.76 -25.33 -0.99
CA SER A 284 3.23 -26.69 -0.92
C SER A 284 3.26 -27.40 -2.27
N GLU A 285 2.89 -26.73 -3.36
CA GLU A 285 2.92 -27.31 -4.70
C GLU A 285 4.36 -27.48 -5.19
N LYS A 286 5.21 -26.47 -4.97
CA LYS A 286 6.65 -26.58 -5.21
C LYS A 286 7.25 -27.75 -4.44
N TRP A 287 6.87 -27.92 -3.18
CA TRP A 287 7.28 -29.06 -2.35
C TRP A 287 6.74 -30.38 -2.92
N ALA A 288 5.49 -30.44 -3.34
CA ALA A 288 4.88 -31.64 -3.90
C ALA A 288 5.59 -32.11 -5.18
N GLU A 289 6.05 -31.18 -6.03
CA GLU A 289 6.77 -31.48 -7.28
C GLU A 289 8.24 -31.87 -7.10
N LEU A 290 8.83 -31.65 -5.92
CA LEU A 290 10.21 -32.07 -5.69
C LEU A 290 10.37 -33.59 -5.86
N PRO A 291 11.44 -34.05 -6.57
CA PRO A 291 11.78 -35.46 -6.64
C PRO A 291 11.96 -36.06 -5.25
N SER A 292 11.63 -37.36 -5.09
CA SER A 292 11.75 -38.06 -3.81
C SER A 292 13.13 -37.92 -3.17
N GLY A 293 14.20 -37.90 -3.99
CA GLY A 293 15.57 -37.68 -3.52
C GLY A 293 15.82 -36.27 -2.95
N ALA A 294 15.22 -35.24 -3.55
CA ALA A 294 15.33 -33.87 -3.04
C ALA A 294 14.56 -33.70 -1.72
N LYS A 295 13.35 -34.28 -1.62
CA LYS A 295 12.58 -34.32 -0.36
C LYS A 295 13.36 -35.03 0.74
N ALA A 296 13.95 -36.19 0.44
CA ALA A 296 14.79 -36.95 1.36
C ALA A 296 16.00 -36.13 1.84
N GLY A 297 16.68 -35.43 0.92
CA GLY A 297 17.79 -34.54 1.26
C GLY A 297 17.40 -33.43 2.24
N VAL A 298 16.25 -32.78 2.03
CA VAL A 298 15.75 -31.75 2.95
C VAL A 298 15.39 -32.34 4.31
N TYR A 299 14.72 -33.51 4.37
CA TYR A 299 14.41 -34.17 5.64
C TYR A 299 15.67 -34.56 6.42
N ILE A 300 16.68 -35.11 5.74
CA ILE A 300 17.96 -35.47 6.36
C ILE A 300 18.67 -34.22 6.88
N GLY A 301 18.73 -33.15 6.07
CA GLY A 301 19.32 -31.88 6.48
C GLY A 301 18.66 -31.29 7.72
N ALA A 302 17.33 -31.22 7.73
CA ALA A 302 16.56 -30.74 8.89
C ALA A 302 16.78 -31.64 10.13
N GLY A 303 16.83 -32.96 9.94
CA GLY A 303 17.12 -33.92 11.00
C GLY A 303 18.52 -33.72 11.62
N CYS A 304 19.54 -33.55 10.79
CA CYS A 304 20.91 -33.30 11.24
C CYS A 304 21.02 -31.99 12.03
N VAL A 305 20.39 -30.92 11.54
CA VAL A 305 20.36 -29.62 12.22
C VAL A 305 19.62 -29.71 13.56
N GLY A 306 18.47 -30.39 13.58
CA GLY A 306 17.71 -30.63 14.82
C GLY A 306 18.50 -31.44 15.84
N ALA A 307 19.18 -32.51 15.40
CA ALA A 307 20.04 -33.32 16.26
C ALA A 307 21.23 -32.53 16.81
N ALA A 308 21.86 -31.68 15.99
CA ALA A 308 22.96 -30.81 16.42
C ALA A 308 22.50 -29.78 17.45
N MET A 309 21.33 -29.16 17.26
CA MET A 309 20.74 -28.26 18.25
C MET A 309 20.44 -28.98 19.57
N LEU A 310 19.86 -30.18 19.51
CA LEU A 310 19.56 -30.98 20.70
C LEU A 310 20.83 -31.38 21.45
N ALA A 311 21.86 -31.81 20.73
CA ALA A 311 23.16 -32.15 21.29
C ALA A 311 23.83 -30.93 21.93
N GLY A 312 23.79 -29.76 21.26
CA GLY A 312 24.27 -28.50 21.80
C GLY A 312 23.54 -28.08 23.07
N PHE A 313 22.21 -28.25 23.10
CA PHE A 313 21.40 -27.99 24.28
C PHE A 313 21.78 -28.93 25.44
N ILE A 314 21.86 -30.25 25.20
CA ILE A 314 22.29 -31.23 26.22
C ILE A 314 23.69 -30.90 26.74
N PHE A 315 24.63 -30.57 25.85
CA PHE A 315 25.98 -30.19 26.23
C PHE A 315 25.99 -28.93 27.10
N PHE A 316 25.19 -27.91 26.74
CA PHE A 316 25.03 -26.70 27.54
C PHE A 316 24.55 -27.01 28.96
N PHE A 317 23.54 -27.86 29.14
CA PHE A 317 23.06 -28.28 30.47
C PHE A 317 24.12 -29.05 31.27
N ILE A 318 24.85 -29.95 30.63
CA ILE A 318 25.93 -30.70 31.29
C ILE A 318 27.04 -29.74 31.74
N ALA A 319 27.42 -28.78 30.88
CA ALA A 319 28.44 -27.79 31.20
C ALA A 319 28.00 -26.86 32.35
N GLN A 320 26.74 -26.38 32.32
CA GLN A 320 26.17 -25.58 33.42
C GLN A 320 26.12 -26.36 34.73
N ARG A 321 25.69 -27.63 34.69
CA ARG A 321 25.68 -28.49 35.88
C ARG A 321 27.09 -28.72 36.45
N LYS A 322 28.10 -28.87 35.60
CA LYS A 322 29.50 -29.00 36.05
C LYS A 322 30.00 -27.71 36.71
N LYS A 323 29.70 -26.54 36.15
CA LYS A 323 30.04 -25.23 36.75
C LYS A 323 29.38 -25.07 38.11
N GLY A 324 28.07 -25.35 38.22
CA GLY A 324 27.36 -25.28 39.51
C GLY A 324 27.91 -26.24 40.57
N ARG A 325 28.32 -27.46 40.19
CA ARG A 325 28.99 -28.39 41.13
C ARG A 325 30.36 -27.88 41.59
N LEU A 326 31.12 -27.21 40.72
CA LEU A 326 32.41 -26.63 41.07
C LEU A 326 32.24 -25.43 42.02
N GLU A 327 31.28 -24.55 41.74
CA GLU A 327 30.94 -23.42 42.60
C GLU A 327 30.52 -23.88 44.00
N HIS A 328 29.64 -24.88 44.10
CA HIS A 328 29.25 -25.48 45.38
C HIS A 328 30.45 -26.09 46.13
N ALA A 329 31.33 -26.82 45.44
CA ALA A 329 32.50 -27.44 46.07
C ALA A 329 33.51 -26.39 46.59
N LEU A 330 33.68 -25.27 45.87
CA LEU A 330 34.50 -24.15 46.30
C LEU A 330 33.91 -23.45 47.53
N GLU A 331 32.58 -23.29 47.57
CA GLU A 331 31.86 -22.71 48.72
C GLU A 331 31.97 -23.61 49.96
N ASP A 332 31.76 -24.92 49.83
CA ASP A 332 31.95 -25.90 50.92
C ASP A 332 33.38 -25.87 51.46
N ALA A 333 34.39 -25.81 50.58
CA ALA A 333 35.79 -25.72 50.98
C ALA A 333 36.08 -24.43 51.75
N LYS A 334 35.53 -23.30 51.30
CA LYS A 334 35.65 -22.01 51.98
C LYS A 334 35.01 -22.05 53.37
N TRP A 335 33.78 -22.56 53.48
CA TRP A 335 33.08 -22.74 54.76
C TRP A 335 33.86 -23.63 55.73
N THR A 336 34.43 -24.73 55.23
CA THR A 336 35.24 -25.67 56.04
C THR A 336 36.53 -25.01 56.53
N ASN A 337 37.20 -24.23 55.69
CA ASN A 337 38.38 -23.46 56.08
C ASN A 337 38.03 -22.38 57.11
N GLU A 338 36.98 -21.59 56.90
CA GLU A 338 36.52 -20.57 57.86
C GLU A 338 36.20 -21.19 59.23
N ARG A 339 35.53 -22.35 59.25
CA ARG A 339 35.30 -23.10 60.51
C ARG A 339 36.59 -23.59 61.18
N THR A 340 37.56 -24.04 60.38
CA THR A 340 38.84 -24.54 60.90
C THR A 340 39.68 -23.38 61.45
N GLU A 341 39.73 -22.24 60.75
CA GLU A 341 40.35 -21.01 61.23
C GLU A 341 39.70 -20.52 62.52
N MET A 342 38.37 -20.46 62.59
CA MET A 342 37.63 -20.11 63.80
C MET A 342 37.97 -21.03 64.98
N SER A 343 38.03 -22.35 64.76
CA SER A 343 38.45 -23.33 65.78
C SER A 343 39.89 -23.11 66.24
N THR A 344 40.79 -22.81 65.30
CA THR A 344 42.21 -22.53 65.59
C THR A 344 42.34 -21.25 66.41
N PHE A 345 41.66 -20.16 66.02
CA PHE A 345 41.59 -18.92 66.79
C PHE A 345 41.04 -19.15 68.21
N GLN A 346 39.99 -19.95 68.37
CA GLN A 346 39.46 -20.30 69.69
C GLN A 346 40.46 -21.07 70.55
N ASN A 347 41.24 -21.98 69.96
CA ASN A 347 42.28 -22.73 70.68
C ASN A 347 43.48 -21.85 71.04
N ASP A 348 43.94 -21.00 70.14
CA ASP A 348 45.00 -20.02 70.41
C ASP A 348 44.59 -19.03 71.50
N TRP A 349 43.33 -18.58 71.49
CA TRP A 349 42.77 -17.73 72.54
C TRP A 349 42.74 -18.44 73.89
N LYS A 350 42.33 -19.71 73.95
CA LYS A 350 42.41 -20.52 75.19
C LYS A 350 43.85 -20.73 75.65
N GLN A 351 44.81 -20.92 74.75
CA GLN A 351 46.23 -21.06 75.11
C GLN A 351 46.86 -19.76 75.59
N SER A 352 46.44 -18.60 75.06
CA SER A 352 46.93 -17.30 75.51
C SER A 352 46.42 -16.96 76.92
N GLU A 353 45.17 -17.31 77.26
CA GLU A 353 44.66 -17.24 78.63
C GLU A 353 45.45 -18.13 79.61
N TRP A 354 45.88 -19.32 79.18
CA TRP A 354 46.72 -20.20 80.01
C TRP A 354 48.16 -19.70 80.18
N LYS A 355 48.72 -18.97 79.19
CA LYS A 355 50.05 -18.34 79.30
C LYS A 355 50.04 -17.04 80.12
N HIS A 356 48.88 -16.41 80.30
CA HIS A 356 48.73 -15.28 81.22
C HIS A 356 48.30 -15.74 82.62
N LYS A 357 49.17 -16.54 83.26
CA LYS A 357 49.15 -16.68 84.72
C LYS A 357 49.69 -15.39 85.35
N GLY A 358 48.78 -14.65 86.00
CA GLY A 358 49.14 -13.75 87.10
C GLY A 358 48.59 -12.34 86.92
N TYR A 359 47.33 -12.14 87.31
CA TYR A 359 46.86 -10.83 87.74
C TYR A 359 47.60 -10.47 89.05
N GLN A 360 48.52 -9.50 89.01
CA GLN A 360 49.10 -8.91 90.22
C GLN A 360 48.27 -7.67 90.60
N PRO A 361 47.63 -7.62 91.78
CA PRO A 361 47.04 -6.39 92.29
C PRO A 361 48.15 -5.44 92.73
N VAL A 362 48.06 -4.17 92.31
CA VAL A 362 48.90 -3.09 92.82
C VAL A 362 48.24 -2.54 94.07
N ASN A 363 48.94 -2.57 95.21
CA ASN A 363 48.63 -1.80 96.42
C ASN A 363 49.17 -0.38 96.29
#